data_AF-A0A351I4V3-F1
#
_entry.id   AF-A0A351I4V3-F1
#
_cell.length_a   1.000
_cell.length_b   1.000
_cell.length_c   1.000
_cell.angle_alpha   90.00
_cell.angle_beta   90.00
_cell.angle_gamma   90.00
#
_symmetry.space_group_name_H-M   'P 1'
#
loop_
_entity.id
_entity.type
_entity.pdbx_description
1 polymer ?
#
loop_
_entity_poly.entity_id
_entity_poly.type
_entity_poly.pdbx_seq_one_letter_code
_entity_poly.pdbx_strand_id
1 'polypeptide(L)' 'MKLERLACRRRVALLLDYLDRELPASEHKLLARHRASCRSCASLLASLERTVRILQALKRTYKPPVTARRALAAALRNI' A
#
# COMPACT_ATOMS: atom_id res chain seq x y z
N MET A 1 -29.15 -5.95 2.57
CA MET A 1 -28.48 -6.03 1.24
C MET A 1 -27.87 -4.74 0.67
N LYS A 2 -28.54 -3.58 0.57
CA LYS A 2 -27.91 -2.35 -0.02
C LYS A 2 -26.88 -1.71 0.91
N LEU A 3 -27.17 -1.66 2.22
CA LEU A 3 -26.30 -1.10 3.26
C LEU A 3 -25.04 -1.93 3.52
N GLU A 4 -25.14 -3.26 3.53
CA GLU A 4 -23.98 -4.16 3.71
C GLU A 4 -22.93 -3.99 2.61
N ARG A 5 -23.36 -3.74 1.36
CA ARG A 5 -22.46 -3.46 0.24
C ARG A 5 -21.75 -2.13 0.39
N LEU A 6 -22.41 -1.10 0.91
CA LEU A 6 -21.78 0.19 1.20
C LEU A 6 -20.73 0.05 2.31
N ALA A 7 -21.04 -0.71 3.37
CA ALA A 7 -20.08 -1.02 4.43
C ALA A 7 -18.86 -1.80 3.90
N CYS A 8 -19.08 -2.78 3.02
CA CYS A 8 -17.99 -3.52 2.37
C CYS A 8 -17.11 -2.63 1.50
N ARG A 9 -17.70 -1.76 0.67
CA ARG A 9 -16.94 -0.83 -0.20
C ARG A 9 -16.10 0.15 0.61
N ARG A 10 -16.69 0.75 1.65
CA ARG A 10 -15.98 1.69 2.53
C ARG A 10 -14.81 1.01 3.25
N ARG A 11 -15.00 -0.23 3.69
CA ARG A 11 -13.92 -1.03 4.29
C ARG A 11 -12.77 -1.29 3.31
N VAL A 12 -13.08 -1.66 2.07
CA VAL A 12 -12.05 -1.92 1.05
C VAL A 12 -11.28 -0.64 0.73
N ALA A 13 -11.97 0.50 0.58
CA ALA A 13 -11.32 1.80 0.34
C ALA A 13 -10.32 2.13 1.45
N LEU A 14 -10.73 2.04 2.72
CA LEU A 14 -9.83 2.31 3.85
C LEU A 14 -8.60 1.38 3.88
N LEU A 15 -8.75 0.12 3.48
CA LEU A 15 -7.62 -0.81 3.41
C LEU A 15 -6.66 -0.51 2.25
N LEU A 16 -7.17 0.06 1.15
CA LEU A 16 -6.35 0.53 0.04
C LEU A 16 -5.59 1.80 0.45
N ASP A 17 -6.28 2.80 1.00
CA ASP A 17 -5.64 4.03 1.51
C ASP A 17 -4.57 3.71 2.57
N TYR A 18 -4.80 2.69 3.40
CA TYR A 18 -3.83 2.16 4.35
C TYR A 18 -2.61 1.56 3.66
N LEU A 19 -2.83 0.73 2.63
CA LEU A 19 -1.78 0.07 1.87
C LEU A 19 -0.89 1.08 1.14
N ASP A 20 -1.51 2.12 0.58
CA ASP A 20 -0.84 3.20 -0.16
C ASP A 20 -0.22 4.27 0.77
N ARG A 21 -0.43 4.14 2.09
CA ARG A 21 0.03 5.08 3.14
C ARG A 21 -0.52 6.50 2.99
N GLU A 22 -1.73 6.61 2.45
CA GLU A 22 -2.42 7.89 2.25
C GLU A 22 -3.29 8.29 3.44
N LEU A 23 -3.51 7.39 4.39
CA LEU A 23 -4.24 7.69 5.62
C LEU A 23 -3.46 8.64 6.55
N PRO A 24 -4.16 9.55 7.26
CA PRO A 24 -3.58 10.30 8.36
C PRO A 24 -2.93 9.38 9.41
N ALA A 25 -1.86 9.83 10.06
CA ALA A 25 -1.10 9.00 11.00
C ALA A 25 -1.94 8.42 12.16
N SER A 26 -2.96 9.14 12.62
CA SER A 26 -3.93 8.69 13.62
C SER A 26 -4.77 7.52 13.12
N GLU A 27 -5.30 7.62 11.90
CA GLU A 27 -6.12 6.59 11.25
C GLU A 27 -5.29 5.36 10.89
N HIS A 28 -4.07 5.55 10.41
CA HIS A 28 -3.15 4.45 10.14
C HIS A 28 -2.88 3.64 11.42
N LYS A 29 -2.65 4.30 12.58
CA LYS A 29 -2.49 3.61 13.87
C LYS A 29 -3.75 2.86 14.29
N LEU A 30 -4.93 3.46 14.12
CA LEU A 30 -6.21 2.82 14.45
C LEU A 30 -6.44 1.56 13.62
N LEU A 31 -6.24 1.65 12.31
CA LEU A 31 -6.45 0.53 11.41
C LEU A 31 -5.40 -0.57 11.60
N ALA A 32 -4.16 -0.18 11.93
CA ALA A 32 -3.10 -1.12 12.33
C ALA A 32 -3.47 -1.91 13.59
N ARG A 33 -4.12 -1.29 14.59
CA ARG A 33 -4.67 -1.99 15.75
C ARG A 33 -5.85 -2.88 15.39
N HIS A 34 -6.79 -2.38 14.58
CA HIS A 34 -7.97 -3.13 14.16
C HIS A 34 -7.60 -4.41 13.41
N ARG A 35 -6.67 -4.36 12.45
CA ARG A 35 -6.25 -5.56 11.71
C ARG A 35 -5.56 -6.60 12.58
N ALA A 36 -4.98 -6.20 13.71
CA ALA A 36 -4.36 -7.13 14.66
C ALA A 36 -5.40 -8.02 15.36
N SER A 37 -6.64 -7.53 15.52
CA SER A 37 -7.75 -8.28 16.15
C SER A 37 -8.80 -8.79 15.15
N CYS A 38 -8.86 -8.25 13.93
CA CYS A 38 -9.87 -8.60 12.94
C CYS A 38 -9.32 -9.48 11.81
N ARG A 39 -9.57 -10.80 11.89
CA ARG A 39 -9.10 -11.79 10.90
C ARG A 39 -9.55 -11.50 9.48
N SER A 40 -10.79 -11.03 9.28
CA SER A 40 -11.30 -10.72 7.93
C SER A 40 -10.57 -9.55 7.28
N CYS A 41 -10.27 -8.50 8.05
CA CYS A 41 -9.55 -7.34 7.54
C CYS A 41 -8.07 -7.68 7.30
N ALA A 42 -7.45 -8.45 8.19
CA ALA A 42 -6.10 -8.97 7.99
C ALA A 42 -5.99 -9.82 6.72
N SER A 43 -6.92 -10.75 6.51
CA SER A 43 -6.92 -11.61 5.32
C SER A 43 -7.16 -10.81 4.04
N LEU A 44 -8.06 -9.83 4.06
CA LEU A 44 -8.34 -8.99 2.89
C LEU A 44 -7.11 -8.13 2.53
N LEU A 45 -6.48 -7.49 3.53
CA LEU A 45 -5.26 -6.71 3.33
C LEU A 45 -4.12 -7.57 2.75
N ALA A 46 -3.92 -8.77 3.29
CA ALA A 46 -2.90 -9.70 2.78
C ALA A 46 -3.14 -10.08 1.30
N SER A 47 -4.40 -10.24 0.89
CA SER A 47 -4.76 -10.47 -0.52
C SER A 47 -4.44 -9.26 -1.39
N LEU A 48 -4.77 -8.03 -0.94
CA LEU A 48 -4.44 -6.80 -1.66
C LEU A 48 -2.92 -6.62 -1.81
N GLU A 49 -2.15 -6.83 -0.73
CA GLU A 49 -0.69 -6.79 -0.73
C GLU A 49 -0.08 -7.81 -1.70
N ARG A 50 -0.68 -9.00 -1.82
CA ARG A 50 -0.24 -10.02 -2.79
C ARG A 50 -0.49 -9.55 -4.22
N THR A 51 -1.67 -9.00 -4.50
CA THR A 51 -1.99 -8.43 -5.82
C THR A 51 -1.00 -7.34 -6.22
N VAL A 52 -0.73 -6.38 -5.33
CA VAL A 52 0.25 -5.31 -5.58
C VAL A 52 1.65 -5.89 -5.87
N ARG A 53 2.11 -6.87 -5.07
CA ARG A 53 3.40 -7.53 -5.31
C ARG A 53 3.48 -8.22 -6.67
N ILE A 54 2.42 -8.91 -7.09
CA ILE A 54 2.36 -9.55 -8.41
C ILE A 54 2.43 -8.49 -9.51
N LEU A 55 1.64 -7.42 -9.41
CA LEU A 55 1.65 -6.34 -10.39
C LEU A 55 3.01 -5.64 -10.47
N GLN A 56 3.66 -5.41 -9.33
CA GLN A 56 5.03 -4.85 -9.29
C GLN A 56 6.05 -5.79 -9.94
N ALA A 57 5.94 -7.10 -9.71
CA ALA A 57 6.82 -8.09 -10.34
C ALA A 57 6.60 -8.18 -11.86
N LEU A 58 5.36 -8.03 -12.33
CA LEU A 58 5.02 -7.91 -13.75
C LEU A 58 5.50 -6.60 -14.36
N LYS A 59 5.63 -5.53 -13.55
CA LYS A 59 6.21 -4.24 -13.93
C LYS A 59 7.74 -4.32 -14.08
N ARG A 60 8.24 -5.26 -14.88
CA ARG A 60 9.53 -5.24 -15.56
C ARG A 60 9.26 -4.50 -16.90
N THR A 61 9.86 -3.37 -17.28
CA THR A 61 11.27 -2.97 -17.23
C THR A 61 11.40 -1.45 -17.48
N TYR A 62 11.52 -0.63 -16.46
CA TYR A 62 12.21 0.65 -16.61
C TYR A 62 13.47 0.60 -15.77
N LYS A 63 14.62 0.35 -16.42
CA LYS A 63 15.92 0.55 -15.79
C LYS A 63 16.26 2.02 -15.98
N PRO A 64 16.42 2.80 -14.89
CA PRO A 64 16.87 4.17 -15.02
C PRO A 64 18.21 4.19 -15.77
N PRO A 65 18.42 5.15 -16.71
CA PRO A 65 19.67 5.26 -17.43
C PRO A 65 20.83 5.44 -16.44
N VAL A 66 22.04 5.05 -16.86
CA VAL A 66 23.25 5.13 -16.01
C VAL A 66 23.47 6.57 -15.52
N THR A 67 23.14 7.56 -16.33
CA THR A 67 23.19 8.99 -15.98
C THR A 67 22.32 9.32 -14.77
N ALA A 68 21.05 8.88 -14.74
CA ALA A 68 20.16 9.09 -13.61
C ALA A 68 20.68 8.41 -12.33
N ARG A 69 21.23 7.20 -12.45
CA ARG A 69 21.85 6.50 -11.30
C ARG A 69 23.08 7.23 -10.77
N ARG A 70 23.93 7.76 -11.66
CA ARG A 70 25.12 8.54 -11.27
C ARG A 70 24.73 9.86 -10.60
N ALA A 71 23.73 10.56 -11.14
CA ALA A 71 23.23 11.81 -10.56
C ALA A 71 22.68 11.59 -9.14
N LEU A 72 21.86 10.55 -8.94
CA LEU A 72 21.37 10.18 -7.61
C LEU A 72 22.54 9.86 -6.64
N ALA A 73 23.50 9.06 -7.08
CA ALA A 73 24.66 8.71 -6.26
C ALA A 73 25.52 9.93 -5.89
N ALA A 74 25.63 10.93 -6.78
CA ALA A 74 26.32 12.17 -6.48
C ALA A 74 25.56 13.03 -5.46
N ALA A 75 24.23 13.14 -5.59
CA ALA A 75 23.39 13.89 -4.66
C ALA A 75 23.47 13.33 -3.24
N LEU A 76 23.43 12.00 -3.09
CA LEU A 76 23.49 11.34 -1.77
C LEU A 76 24.84 11.45 -1.06
N ARG A 77 25.93 11.81 -1.76
CA ARG A 77 27.26 12.02 -1.15
C ARG A 77 27.44 13.42 -0.56
N ASN A 78 26.56 14.36 -0.89
CA ASN A 78 26.62 15.76 -0.46
C ASN A 78 25.60 16.07 0.67
N ILE A 79 25.06 15.03 1.31
CA ILE A 79 24.18 15.06 2.49
C ILE A 79 24.94 14.41 3.63
#